data_AF-A0A8K0G5E1-F1
#
_entry.id   AF-A0A8K0G5E1-F1
#
_cell.length_a   1.000
_cell.length_b   1.000
_cell.length_c   1.000
_cell.angle_alpha   90.00
_cell.angle_beta   90.00
_cell.angle_gamma   90.00
#
_symmetry.space_group_name_H-M   'P 1'
#
loop_
_entity.id
_entity.type
_entity.pdbx_description
1 polymer ?
#
loop_
_entity_poly.entity_id
_entity_poly.type
_entity_poly.pdbx_seq_one_letter_code
_entity_poly.pdbx_strand_id
1 'polypeptide(L)' 'MLISVSDFVGVSVASGSRIVKNVSHALASLKPDFIQMPQGREELERTALEFFNVAHFPTCCGAIDCTHIRIISP' A
#
# COMPACT_ATOMS: atom_id res chain seq x y z
N MET A 1 -14.18 12.38 5.86
CA MET A 1 -13.76 11.21 6.66
C MET A 1 -13.05 11.63 7.94
N LEU A 2 -11.97 12.42 7.88
CA LEU A 2 -11.19 12.79 9.08
C LEU A 2 -11.97 13.59 10.14
N ILE A 3 -12.91 14.46 9.72
CA ILE A 3 -13.77 15.23 10.63
C ILE A 3 -14.60 14.28 11.50
N SER A 4 -15.35 13.38 10.87
CA SER A 4 -16.18 12.38 11.57
C SER A 4 -15.39 11.48 12.51
N VAL A 5 -14.17 11.08 12.12
CA VAL A 5 -13.28 10.29 12.99
C VAL A 5 -12.79 11.11 14.18
N SER A 6 -12.44 12.37 13.95
CA SER A 6 -11.96 13.27 15.01
C SER A 6 -13.07 13.55 16.04
N ASP A 7 -14.29 13.81 15.57
CA ASP A 7 -15.47 14.01 16.42
C ASP A 7 -15.79 12.74 17.23
N PHE A 8 -15.74 11.56 16.59
CA PHE A 8 -15.98 10.27 17.26
C PHE A 8 -14.96 9.98 18.37
N VAL A 9 -13.68 10.26 18.12
CA VAL A 9 -12.59 10.02 19.08
C VAL A 9 -12.49 11.15 20.13
N GLY A 10 -13.20 12.27 19.93
CA GLY A 10 -13.18 13.41 20.84
C GLY A 10 -11.91 14.26 20.74
N VAL A 11 -11.30 14.35 19.55
CA VAL A 11 -10.11 15.17 19.29
C VAL A 11 -10.41 16.26 18.26
N SER A 12 -9.66 17.36 18.30
CA SER A 12 -9.76 18.35 17.23
C SER A 12 -9.26 17.76 15.90
N VAL A 13 -9.85 18.20 14.79
CA VAL A 13 -9.43 17.79 13.43
C VAL A 13 -7.93 18.01 13.22
N ALA A 14 -7.37 19.11 13.75
CA ALA A 14 -5.94 19.39 13.69
C ALA A 14 -5.11 18.31 14.42
N SER A 15 -5.58 17.82 15.57
CA SER A 15 -4.93 16.75 16.31
C SER A 15 -5.07 15.41 15.59
N GLY A 16 -6.27 15.10 15.07
CA GLY A 16 -6.50 13.94 14.21
C GLY A 16 -5.55 13.90 13.00
N SER A 17 -5.39 15.03 12.30
CA SER A 17 -4.45 15.16 11.17
C SER A 17 -3.00 14.85 11.58
N ARG A 18 -2.54 15.38 12.72
CA ARG A 18 -1.19 15.11 13.23
C ARG A 18 -1.00 13.65 13.60
N ILE A 19 -2.00 13.03 14.25
CA ILE A 19 -1.95 11.62 14.62
C ILE A 19 -1.84 10.75 13.36
N VAL A 20 -2.71 10.95 12.37
CA VAL A 20 -2.65 10.20 11.10
C VAL A 20 -1.29 10.35 10.45
N LYS A 21 -0.76 11.57 10.35
CA LYS A 21 0.59 11.80 9.79
C LYS A 21 1.66 11.02 10.56
N ASN A 22 1.68 11.12 11.89
CA ASN A 22 2.71 10.50 12.71
C ASN A 22 2.65 8.97 12.65
N VAL A 23 1.45 8.38 12.73
CA VAL A 23 1.25 6.93 12.61
C VAL A 23 1.65 6.44 11.23
N SER A 24 1.24 7.13 10.15
CA SER A 24 1.65 6.76 8.79
C SER A 24 3.16 6.77 8.60
N HIS A 25 3.87 7.76 9.18
CA HIS A 25 5.33 7.79 9.13
C HIS A 25 5.96 6.65 9.95
N ALA A 26 5.42 6.34 11.14
CA ALA A 26 5.90 5.23 11.94
C ALA A 26 5.74 3.89 11.20
N LEU A 27 4.58 3.64 10.59
CA LEU A 27 4.35 2.45 9.77
C LEU A 27 5.28 2.40 8.55
N ALA A 28 5.45 3.51 7.84
CA ALA A 28 6.34 3.58 6.68
C ALA A 28 7.81 3.33 7.05
N SER A 29 8.23 3.69 8.27
CA SER A 29 9.59 3.43 8.75
C SER A 29 9.91 1.94 8.90
N LEU A 30 8.87 1.10 9.09
CA LEU A 30 9.00 -0.35 9.17
C LEU A 30 9.01 -1.04 7.80
N LYS A 31 8.92 -0.28 6.69
CA LYS A 31 8.95 -0.81 5.32
C LYS A 31 10.11 -1.80 5.08
N PRO A 32 11.36 -1.52 5.50
CA PRO A 32 12.48 -2.44 5.22
C PRO A 32 12.29 -3.82 5.86
N ASP A 33 11.56 -3.91 6.97
CA ASP A 33 11.39 -5.15 7.72
C ASP A 33 10.23 -5.99 7.18
N PHE A 34 9.15 -5.35 6.71
CA PHE A 34 7.90 -6.03 6.34
C PHE A 34 7.55 -5.98 4.84
N ILE A 35 8.11 -5.06 4.07
CA ILE A 35 7.81 -4.89 2.65
C ILE A 35 9.08 -5.17 1.85
N GLN A 36 9.15 -6.39 1.32
CA GLN A 36 10.25 -6.85 0.48
C GLN A 36 9.75 -7.03 -0.95
N MET A 37 10.47 -6.44 -1.91
CA MET A 37 10.24 -6.70 -3.33
C MET A 37 11.14 -7.86 -3.76
N PRO A 38 10.68 -8.74 -4.67
CA PRO A 38 11.55 -9.76 -5.26
C PRO A 38 12.79 -9.11 -5.87
N GLN A 39 13.98 -9.66 -5.57
CA GLN A 39 15.26 -9.13 -6.00
C GLN A 39 16.00 -10.12 -6.89
N GLY A 40 16.63 -9.58 -7.94
CA GLY A 40 17.32 -10.40 -8.92
C GLY A 40 16.39 -11.07 -9.91
N ARG A 41 16.98 -11.60 -10.98
CA ARG A 41 16.25 -12.07 -12.15
C ARG A 41 15.39 -13.31 -11.86
N GLU A 42 15.94 -14.28 -11.14
CA GLU A 42 15.27 -15.54 -10.84
C GLU A 42 14.01 -15.31 -9.98
N GLU A 43 14.13 -14.49 -8.94
CA GLU A 43 13.00 -14.21 -8.06
C GLU A 43 11.89 -13.43 -8.77
N LEU A 44 12.26 -12.46 -9.62
CA LEU A 44 11.31 -11.73 -10.47
C LEU A 44 10.59 -12.65 -11.46
N GLU A 45 11.30 -13.56 -12.12
CA GLU A 45 10.72 -14.52 -13.06
C GLU A 45 9.77 -15.49 -12.33
N ARG A 46 10.14 -15.95 -11.13
CA ARG A 46 9.28 -16.78 -10.28
C ARG A 46 7.99 -16.04 -9.89
N THR A 47 8.10 -14.83 -9.37
CA THR A 47 6.91 -14.03 -9.00
C THR A 47 6.01 -13.78 -10.20
N ALA A 48 6.57 -13.43 -11.36
CA ALA A 48 5.79 -13.25 -12.58
C ALA A 48 5.05 -14.51 -13.03
N LEU A 49 5.67 -15.68 -12.86
CA LEU A 49 5.03 -16.97 -13.17
C LEU A 49 3.88 -17.27 -12.19
N GLU A 50 4.04 -16.97 -10.90
CA GLU A 50 2.99 -17.14 -9.89
C GLU A 50 1.75 -16.28 -10.22
N PHE A 51 1.94 -15.01 -10.56
CA PHE A 51 0.83 -14.15 -11.01
C PHE A 51 0.17 -14.64 -12.31
N PHE A 52 0.97 -15.14 -13.26
CA PHE A 52 0.45 -15.73 -14.48
C PHE A 52 -0.41 -16.98 -14.20
N ASN A 53 0.00 -17.84 -13.27
CA ASN A 53 -0.73 -19.06 -12.95
C ASN A 53 -2.07 -18.78 -12.25
N VAL A 54 -2.18 -17.70 -11.49
CA VAL A 54 -3.42 -17.32 -10.80
C VAL A 54 -4.41 -16.62 -11.72
N ALA A 55 -3.94 -15.66 -12.52
CA ALA A 55 -4.82 -14.73 -13.25
C ALA A 55 -4.39 -14.45 -14.70
N HIS A 56 -3.47 -15.23 -15.25
CA HIS A 56 -2.85 -14.97 -16.56
C HIS A 56 -2.30 -13.55 -16.69
N PHE A 57 -1.72 -13.02 -15.61
CA PHE A 57 -1.14 -11.68 -15.60
C PHE A 57 0.39 -11.75 -15.74
N PRO A 58 0.93 -11.72 -16.98
CA PRO A 58 2.35 -11.89 -17.21
C PRO A 58 3.14 -10.68 -16.73
N THR A 59 4.41 -10.88 -16.37
CA THR A 59 5.37 -9.82 -15.99
C THR A 59 5.05 -9.05 -14.71
N CYS A 60 4.00 -9.45 -13.98
CA CYS A 60 3.64 -8.86 -12.68
C CYS A 60 4.65 -9.27 -11.61
N CYS A 61 5.38 -8.32 -11.03
CA CYS A 61 6.38 -8.57 -9.99
C CYS A 61 5.84 -8.33 -8.56
N GLY A 62 4.55 -8.06 -8.41
CA GLY A 62 3.91 -7.75 -7.14
C GLY A 62 2.59 -7.01 -7.32
N ALA A 63 1.78 -6.99 -6.28
CA ALA A 63 0.52 -6.26 -6.24
C ALA A 63 0.46 -5.37 -4.99
N ILE A 64 -0.08 -4.17 -5.15
CA ILE A 64 -0.37 -3.26 -4.04
C ILE A 64 -1.89 -3.11 -3.99
N ASP A 65 -2.51 -3.76 -3.00
CA ASP A 65 -3.93 -3.56 -2.72
C ASP A 65 -4.14 -2.29 -1.88
N CYS A 66 -5.37 -1.76 -1.87
CA CYS A 66 -5.82 -0.51 -1.23
C CYS A 66 -5.73 0.78 -2.04
N THR A 67 -5.47 0.74 -3.36
CA THR A 67 -5.63 1.94 -4.20
C THR A 67 -6.48 1.65 -5.43
N HIS A 68 -7.76 2.01 -5.41
CA HIS A 68 -8.52 2.26 -6.63
C HIS A 68 -7.97 3.53 -7.30
N ILE A 69 -6.82 3.44 -7.98
CA ILE A 69 -6.42 4.49 -8.91
C ILE A 69 -7.35 4.34 -10.11
N ARG A 70 -8.34 5.23 -10.22
CA ARG A 70 -9.19 5.30 -11.42
C ARG A 70 -8.28 5.65 -12.60
N ILE A 71 -7.95 4.66 -13.44
CA ILE A 71 -7.33 4.92 -14.73
C ILE A 71 -8.40 5.58 -15.60
N ILE A 72 -8.25 6.87 -15.85
CA ILE A 72 -9.06 7.59 -16.83
C ILE A 72 -8.43 7.28 -18.19
N SER A 73 -9.15 6.56 -19.05
CA SER A 73 -8.76 6.41 -20.46
C SER A 73 -8.57 7.79 -21.09
N PRO A 74 -7.59 7.99 -21.99
CA PRO A 74 -7.56 9.16 -22.87
C PRO A 74 -8.90 9.32 -23.61
#